data_AF-A0AAN9EMB1-F1
#
_entry.id   AF-A0AAN9EMB1-F1
#
_cell.length_a   1.000
_cell.length_b   1.000
_cell.length_c   1.000
_cell.angle_alpha   90.00
_cell.angle_beta   90.00
_cell.angle_gamma   90.00
#
_symmetry.space_group_name_H-M   'P 1'
#
loop_
_entity.id
_entity.type
_entity.pdbx_description
1 polymer ?
#
loop_
_entity_poly.entity_id
_entity_poly.type
_entity_poly.pdbx_seq_one_letter_code
_entity_poly.pdbx_strand_id
1 'polypeptide(L)'
;MIEWGDPLALKPTSFKFFNMWAGHAEFKTIVQNVWNNQIEGSMMFQICRKLQLLRAPLRKLNRLHFAQIDRREVEVREQLEMVKNELVLRPFDTALHLAEKDLTR
;
A
#
# COMPACT_ATOMS: atom_id res chain seq x y z
N MET A 1 6.66 -37.63 5.59
CA MET A 1 7.26 -36.64 4.67
C MET A 1 6.11 -35.84 4.08
N ILE A 2 5.76 -34.72 4.71
CA ILE A 2 4.69 -33.84 4.25
C ILE A 2 5.39 -32.56 3.82
N GLU A 3 5.41 -32.31 2.51
CA GLU A 3 5.89 -31.06 1.93
C GLU A 3 4.87 -29.96 2.28
N TRP A 4 5.27 -29.06 3.18
CA TRP A 4 4.58 -27.79 3.34
C TRP A 4 5.06 -26.88 2.21
N GLY A 5 4.09 -26.32 1.48
CA GLY A 5 4.31 -25.55 0.26
C GLY A 5 5.30 -24.38 0.41
N ASP A 6 5.78 -23.97 -0.76
CA ASP A 6 6.79 -22.94 -1.00
C ASP A 6 6.72 -21.73 -0.03
N PRO A 7 7.76 -21.47 0.79
CA PRO A 7 7.83 -20.31 1.69
C PRO A 7 7.89 -18.95 0.96
N LEU A 8 8.03 -18.94 -0.37
CA LEU A 8 8.00 -17.74 -1.21
C LEU A 8 6.64 -17.48 -1.86
N ALA A 9 5.61 -18.28 -1.55
CA ALA A 9 4.24 -17.97 -1.96
C ALA A 9 3.76 -16.68 -1.28
N LEU A 10 4.03 -15.54 -1.92
CA LEU A 10 3.58 -14.21 -1.54
C LEU A 10 2.15 -14.27 -1.05
N LYS A 11 1.98 -14.14 0.27
CA LYS A 11 0.68 -14.11 0.95
C LYS A 11 -0.27 -13.22 0.15
N PRO A 12 -1.46 -13.69 -0.25
CA PRO A 12 -2.38 -12.87 -1.01
C PRO A 12 -2.64 -11.58 -0.25
N THR A 13 -2.16 -10.46 -0.80
CA THR A 13 -2.32 -9.16 -0.17
C THR A 13 -3.75 -8.70 -0.38
N SER A 14 -4.41 -8.32 0.71
CA SER A 14 -5.74 -7.72 0.64
C SER A 14 -5.67 -6.43 -0.19
N PHE A 15 -6.72 -6.16 -0.95
CA PHE A 15 -6.84 -4.87 -1.61
C PHE A 15 -7.10 -3.80 -0.55
N LYS A 16 -6.14 -2.89 -0.36
CA LYS A 16 -6.30 -1.71 0.49
C LYS A 16 -6.83 -0.56 -0.35
N PHE A 17 -7.93 0.03 0.10
CA PHE A 17 -8.44 1.29 -0.44
C PHE A 17 -7.88 2.43 0.40
N PHE A 18 -7.32 3.45 -0.26
CA PHE A 18 -6.81 4.62 0.42
C PHE A 18 -7.75 5.80 0.17
N ASN A 19 -8.24 6.42 1.26
CA ASN A 19 -9.22 7.51 1.17
C ASN A 19 -8.73 8.70 0.32
N MET A 20 -7.41 8.92 0.26
CA MET A 20 -6.81 9.96 -0.59
C MET A 20 -7.16 9.80 -2.07
N TRP A 21 -7.40 8.57 -2.54
CA TRP A 21 -7.81 8.32 -3.93
C TRP A 21 -9.14 8.99 -4.24
N ALA A 22 -10.07 9.04 -3.29
CA ALA A 22 -11.39 9.63 -3.51
C ALA A 22 -11.34 11.15 -3.78
N GLY A 23 -10.28 11.83 -3.34
CA GLY A 23 -10.05 13.25 -3.62
C GLY A 23 -9.37 13.53 -4.96
N HIS A 24 -8.88 12.49 -5.66
CA HIS A 24 -8.18 12.68 -6.94
C HIS A 24 -9.18 12.92 -8.08
N ALA A 25 -8.88 13.87 -8.98
CA ALA A 25 -9.78 14.28 -10.06
C ALA A 25 -10.23 13.12 -10.96
N GLU A 26 -9.34 12.18 -11.27
CA GLU A 26 -9.65 11.01 -12.12
C GLU A 26 -10.45 9.90 -11.41
N PHE A 27 -10.57 9.91 -10.08
CA PHE A 27 -11.18 8.82 -9.33
C PHE A 27 -12.63 8.57 -9.73
N LYS A 28 -13.44 9.63 -9.80
CA LYS A 28 -14.86 9.53 -10.15
C LYS A 28 -15.05 8.93 -11.54
N THR A 29 -14.25 9.39 -12.51
CA THR A 29 -14.29 8.91 -13.90
C THR A 29 -13.90 7.43 -13.98
N ILE A 30 -12.85 7.00 -13.26
CA ILE A 30 -12.46 5.58 -13.17
C ILE A 30 -13.61 4.73 -12.64
N VAL A 31 -14.26 5.18 -11.55
CA VAL A 31 -15.38 4.45 -10.95
C VAL A 31 -16.54 4.35 -11.92
N GLN A 32 -16.96 5.46 -12.52
CA GLN A 32 -18.07 5.50 -13.48
C GLN A 32 -17.82 4.58 -14.68
N ASN A 33 -16.61 4.61 -15.25
CA ASN A 33 -16.26 3.75 -16.38
C ASN A 33 -16.42 2.26 -16.05
N VAL A 34 -16.05 1.83 -14.85
CA VAL A 34 -16.27 0.43 -14.42
C VAL A 34 -17.74 0.17 -14.10
N TRP A 35 -18.41 1.11 -13.44
CA TRP A 35 -19.79 0.96 -12.98
C TRP A 35 -20.80 0.91 -14.12
N ASN A 36 -20.51 1.54 -15.25
CA ASN A 36 -21.39 1.55 -16.42
C ASN A 36 -21.27 0.29 -17.29
N ASN A 37 -20.29 -0.60 -17.04
CA ASN A 37 -20.23 -1.87 -17.77
C ASN A 37 -21.41 -2.76 -17.40
N GLN A 38 -22.08 -3.30 -18.41
CA GLN A 38 -23.10 -4.32 -18.21
C GLN A 38 -22.42 -5.65 -17.86
N ILE A 39 -22.83 -6.25 -16.74
CA ILE A 39 -22.29 -7.52 -16.25
C ILE A 39 -23.48 -8.44 -16.02
N GLU A 40 -23.43 -9.63 -16.59
CA GLU A 40 -24.49 -10.62 -16.41
C GLU A 40 -24.34 -11.39 -15.10
N GLY A 41 -25.44 -11.92 -14.60
CA GLY A 41 -25.51 -12.69 -13.36
C GLY A 41 -26.30 -11.99 -12.25
N SER A 42 -26.25 -12.57 -11.06
CA SER A 42 -26.98 -12.03 -9.90
C SER A 42 -26.44 -10.66 -9.48
N MET A 43 -27.27 -9.85 -8.81
CA MET A 43 -26.87 -8.52 -8.33
C MET A 43 -25.60 -8.55 -7.48
N MET A 44 -25.48 -9.54 -6.58
CA MET A 44 -24.29 -9.73 -5.75
C MET A 44 -23.05 -10.01 -6.59
N PHE A 45 -23.18 -10.88 -7.61
CA PHE A 45 -22.08 -11.19 -8.52
C PHE A 45 -21.64 -9.95 -9.29
N GLN A 46 -22.59 -9.16 -9.81
CA GLN A 46 -22.30 -7.93 -10.54
C GLN A 46 -21.51 -6.93 -9.68
N ILE A 47 -21.93 -6.70 -8.43
CA ILE A 47 -21.23 -5.81 -7.49
C ILE A 47 -19.81 -6.31 -7.23
N CYS A 48 -19.67 -7.59 -6.85
CA CYS A 48 -18.37 -8.21 -6.60
C CYS A 48 -17.45 -8.08 -7.81
N ARG A 49 -17.97 -8.29 -9.01
CA ARG A 49 -17.20 -8.20 -10.25
C ARG A 49 -16.76 -6.77 -10.55
N LYS A 50 -17.63 -5.77 -10.36
CA LYS A 50 -17.26 -4.34 -10.49
C LYS A 50 -16.16 -3.95 -9.51
N LEU A 51 -16.25 -4.38 -8.25
CA LEU A 51 -15.20 -4.15 -7.25
C LEU A 51 -13.88 -4.80 -7.63
N GLN A 52 -13.91 -6.01 -8.21
CA GLN A 52 -12.70 -6.65 -8.73
C GLN A 52 -12.08 -5.88 -9.91
N LEU A 53 -12.91 -5.42 -10.85
CA LEU A 53 -12.47 -4.66 -12.03
C LEU A 53 -11.86 -3.31 -11.65
N LEU A 54 -12.34 -2.68 -10.56
CA LEU A 54 -11.76 -1.43 -10.03
C LEU A 54 -10.34 -1.59 -9.49
N ARG A 55 -9.91 -2.80 -9.10
CA ARG A 55 -8.59 -3.00 -8.47
C ARG A 55 -7.45 -2.55 -9.38
N ALA A 56 -7.47 -2.93 -10.66
CA ALA A 56 -6.40 -2.59 -11.59
C ALA A 56 -6.26 -1.08 -11.88
N PRO A 57 -7.33 -0.35 -12.27
CA PRO A 57 -7.22 1.09 -12.53
C PRO A 57 -6.93 1.90 -11.26
N LEU A 58 -7.46 1.52 -10.09
CA LEU A 58 -7.12 2.20 -8.84
C LEU A 58 -5.67 1.97 -8.42
N ARG A 59 -5.10 0.77 -8.62
CA ARG A 59 -3.65 0.55 -8.45
C ARG A 59 -2.83 1.38 -9.43
N LYS A 60 -3.29 1.56 -10.67
CA LYS A 60 -2.62 2.43 -11.65
C LYS A 60 -2.65 3.88 -11.17
N LEU A 61 -3.78 4.36 -10.68
CA LEU A 61 -3.92 5.69 -10.09
C LEU A 61 -2.94 5.87 -8.92
N ASN A 62 -2.85 4.88 -8.02
CA ASN A 62 -1.89 4.89 -6.92
C ASN A 62 -0.45 5.02 -7.42
N ARG A 63 -0.07 4.19 -8.40
CA ARG A 63 1.30 4.21 -8.93
C ARG A 63 1.67 5.52 -9.63
N LEU A 64 0.72 6.16 -10.30
CA LEU A 64 0.99 7.39 -11.04
C LEU A 64 1.07 8.62 -10.13
N HIS A 65 0.18 8.71 -9.14
CA HIS A 65 -0.02 9.96 -8.40
C HIS A 65 0.35 9.87 -6.91
N PHE A 66 0.53 8.66 -6.38
CA PHE A 66 0.76 8.44 -4.95
C PHE A 66 1.99 7.54 -4.67
N ALA A 67 2.70 7.04 -5.68
CA ALA A 67 3.86 6.17 -5.50
C ALA A 67 5.00 6.82 -4.68
N GLN A 68 5.14 8.14 -4.72
CA GLN A 68 6.14 8.85 -3.92
C GLN A 68 5.81 8.87 -2.43
N ILE A 69 4.51 8.81 -2.07
CA ILE A 69 4.09 8.74 -0.66
C ILE A 69 4.54 7.40 -0.09
N ASP A 70 4.29 6.31 -0.82
CA ASP A 70 4.73 4.97 -0.43
C ASP A 70 6.27 4.90 -0.31
N ARG A 71 7.02 5.52 -1.23
CA ARG A 71 8.49 5.57 -1.16
C ARG A 71 9.02 6.33 0.03
N ARG A 72 8.49 7.53 0.29
CA ARG A 72 8.93 8.34 1.44
C ARG A 72 8.66 7.65 2.76
N GLU A 73 7.53 6.95 2.88
CA GLU A 73 7.23 6.16 4.08
C GLU A 73 8.23 5.00 4.27
N VAL A 74 8.61 4.32 3.19
CA VAL A 74 9.63 3.25 3.22
C VAL A 74 11.00 3.82 3.59
N GLU A 75 11.43 4.91 2.96
CA GLU A 75 12.72 5.57 3.22
C GLU A 75 12.84 6.01 4.70
N VAL A 76 11.78 6.61 5.26
CA VAL A 76 11.77 7.00 6.69
C VAL A 76 11.86 5.79 7.60
N ARG A 77 11.16 4.68 7.27
CA ARG A 77 11.24 3.43 8.05
C ARG A 77 12.63 2.79 7.97
N GLU A 78 13.26 2.78 6.80
CA GLU A 78 14.61 2.26 6.61
C GLU A 78 15.64 3.09 7.38
N GLN A 79 15.54 4.43 7.32
CA GLN A 79 16.39 5.33 8.11
C GLN A 79 16.21 5.11 9.61
N LEU A 80 14.97 4.94 10.08
CA LEU A 80 14.69 4.67 11.49
C LEU A 80 15.31 3.34 11.93
N GLU A 81 15.21 2.30 11.09
CA GLU A 81 15.80 0.99 11.37
C GLU A 81 17.33 1.05 11.40
N MET A 82 17.96 1.82 10.51
CA MET A 82 19.41 2.05 10.53
C MET A 82 19.85 2.72 11.84
N VAL A 83 19.19 3.81 12.24
CA VAL A 83 19.53 4.53 13.49
C VAL A 83 19.36 3.63 14.70
N LYS A 84 18.29 2.82 14.75
CA LYS A 84 18.08 1.84 15.84
C LYS A 84 19.17 0.79 15.90
N ASN A 85 19.59 0.26 14.75
CA ASN A 85 20.68 -0.70 14.69
C ASN A 85 22.02 -0.10 15.15
N GLU A 86 22.28 1.18 14.83
CA GLU A 86 23.47 1.88 15.33
C GLU A 86 23.40 2.15 16.84
N LEU A 87 22.23 2.45 17.39
CA LEU A 87 22.02 2.62 18.83
C LEU A 87 22.27 1.33 19.63
N VAL A 88 22.01 0.16 19.05
CA VAL A 88 22.39 -1.13 19.67
C VAL A 88 23.90 -1.22 19.90
N LEU A 89 24.70 -0.71 18.95
CA LEU A 89 26.16 -0.71 19.04
C LEU A 89 26.71 0.47 19.84
N ARG A 90 25.99 1.60 19.86
CA ARG A 90 26.38 2.86 20.53
C ARG A 90 25.24 3.42 21.40
N PRO A 91 24.95 2.81 22.56
CA PRO A 91 23.74 3.13 23.33
C PRO A 91 23.70 4.54 23.91
N PHE A 92 24.85 5.19 24.09
CA PHE A 92 24.96 6.51 24.72
C PHE A 92 25.19 7.65 23.72
N ASP A 93 25.12 7.38 22.41
CA ASP A 93 25.31 8.40 21.39
C ASP A 93 24.08 9.33 21.31
N THR A 94 24.24 10.53 21.85
CA THR A 94 23.16 11.52 21.94
C THR A 94 22.70 12.00 20.57
N ALA A 95 23.56 11.96 19.55
CA ALA A 95 23.18 12.36 18.19
C ALA A 95 22.23 11.34 17.55
N LEU A 96 22.45 10.05 17.79
CA LEU A 96 21.57 8.98 17.27
C LEU A 96 20.18 9.01 17.95
N HIS A 97 20.13 9.28 19.25
CA HIS A 97 18.85 9.47 19.98
C HIS A 97 18.05 10.68 19.46
N LEU A 98 18.73 11.76 19.06
CA LEU A 98 18.08 12.92 18.45
C LEU A 98 17.53 12.59 17.06
N ALA A 99 18.32 11.90 16.23
CA ALA A 99 17.90 11.47 14.90
C ALA A 99 16.70 10.50 14.94
N GLU A 100 16.67 9.55 15.88
CA GLU A 100 15.52 8.65 16.08
C GLU A 100 14.25 9.45 16.41
N LYS A 101 14.35 10.43 17.30
CA LYS A 101 13.23 11.29 17.70
C LYS A 101 12.69 12.12 16.55
N ASP A 102 13.55 12.63 15.68
CA ASP A 102 13.15 13.41 14.51
C ASP A 102 12.49 12.55 13.43
N LEU A 103 12.90 11.28 13.27
CA LEU A 103 12.29 10.33 12.34
C LEU A 103 10.95 9.75 12.82
N THR A 104 10.65 9.85 14.11
CA THR A 104 9.41 9.31 14.72
C THR A 104 8.32 10.37 14.89
N ARG A 105 8.60 11.63 14.55
CA ARG A 105 7.73 12.79 14.79
C ARG A 105 6.78 13.09 13.63
#